data_AF-A0A929T2K0-F1
#
_entry.id   AF-A0A929T2K0-F1
#
_cell.length_a   1.000
_cell.length_b   1.000
_cell.length_c   1.000
_cell.angle_alpha   90.00
_cell.angle_beta   90.00
_cell.angle_gamma   90.00
#
_symmetry.space_group_name_H-M   'P 1'
#
loop_
_entity.id
_entity.type
_entity.pdbx_description
1 polymer ?
#
loop_
_entity_poly.entity_id
_entity_poly.type
_entity_poly.pdbx_seq_one_letter_code
_entity_poly.pdbx_strand_id
1 'polypeptide(L)' 'RNCSMALFGHTHRPFSRMVNGVLCINPGSINFPRQDNRKPSYAMFYLDKKGNLRTEAKYI' A
#
# COMPACT_ATOMS: atom_id res chain seq x y z
N ARG A 1 -8.09 6.55 -19.32
CA ARG A 1 -6.65 6.58 -18.96
C ARG A 1 -6.47 7.66 -17.92
N ASN A 2 -6.45 7.29 -16.64
CA ASN A 2 -6.12 8.06 -15.44
C ASN A 2 -6.54 7.18 -14.26
N CYS A 3 -5.74 7.08 -13.22
CA CYS A 3 -6.13 6.42 -11.98
C CYS A 3 -5.82 7.33 -10.80
N SER A 4 -6.66 7.24 -9.77
CA SER A 4 -6.40 7.92 -8.50
C SER A 4 -5.40 7.15 -7.65
N MET A 5 -5.21 5.86 -7.94
CA MET A 5 -4.38 4.95 -7.15
C MET A 5 -3.74 3.87 -8.01
N ALA A 6 -2.50 3.50 -7.67
CA ALA A 6 -1.76 2.39 -8.25
C ALA A 6 -1.36 1.41 -7.15
N LEU A 7 -1.87 0.19 -7.22
CA LEU A 7 -1.54 -0.90 -6.29
C LEU A 7 -0.54 -1.84 -6.97
N PHE A 8 0.60 -2.10 -6.32
CA PHE A 8 1.68 -2.91 -6.90
C PHE A 8 2.40 -3.73 -5.83
N GLY A 9 3.28 -4.64 -6.27
CA GLY A 9 4.00 -5.57 -5.40
C GLY A 9 5.42 -5.84 -5.89
N HIS A 10 5.83 -7.11 -5.88
CA HIS A 10 7.10 -7.64 -6.40
C HIS A 10 8.38 -7.25 -5.62
N THR A 11 8.55 -5.99 -5.22
CA THR A 11 9.76 -5.56 -4.48
C THR A 11 9.81 -6.05 -3.03
N HIS A 12 8.66 -6.47 -2.49
CA HIS A 12 8.48 -6.87 -1.10
C HIS A 12 8.87 -5.80 -0.07
N ARG A 13 8.89 -4.52 -0.48
CA ARG A 13 9.16 -3.38 0.40
C ARG A 13 7.90 -2.51 0.49
N PRO A 14 7.36 -2.24 1.69
CA PRO A 14 6.24 -1.34 1.87
C PRO A 14 6.49 0.03 1.24
N PHE A 15 5.49 0.56 0.55
CA PHE A 15 5.53 1.87 -0.07
C PHE A 15 4.13 2.49 -0.02
N SER A 16 4.00 3.75 0.40
CA SER A 16 2.74 4.48 0.37
C SER A 16 3.04 5.98 0.24
N ARG A 17 2.95 6.51 -0.97
CA ARG A 17 3.23 7.93 -1.27
C ARG A 17 2.41 8.43 -2.45
N MET A 18 2.12 9.72 -2.46
CA MET A 18 1.62 10.42 -3.64
C MET A 18 2.76 10.61 -4.63
N VAL A 19 2.57 10.17 -5.87
CA VAL A 19 3.52 10.34 -6.99
C VAL A 19 2.76 10.90 -8.17
N ASN A 20 3.07 12.13 -8.59
CA ASN A 20 2.43 12.80 -9.74
C ASN A 20 0.89 12.79 -9.69
N GLY A 21 0.31 13.00 -8.49
CA GLY A 21 -1.14 13.02 -8.30
C GLY A 21 -1.80 11.64 -8.17
N VAL A 22 -1.04 10.55 -8.21
CA VAL A 22 -1.53 9.18 -8.00
C VAL A 22 -1.05 8.66 -6.65
N LEU A 23 -1.95 8.07 -5.85
CA LEU A 23 -1.55 7.37 -4.64
C LEU A 23 -0.94 6.00 -5.00
N CYS A 24 0.36 5.84 -4.78
CA CYS A 24 1.09 4.62 -5.12
C CYS A 24 1.30 3.78 -3.85
N ILE A 25 0.81 2.53 -3.86
CA ILE A 25 0.86 1.64 -2.70
C ILE A 25 1.46 0.27 -3.05
N ASN A 26 2.46 -0.12 -2.27
CA ASN A 26 2.95 -1.49 -2.16
C ASN A 26 2.74 -1.96 -0.72
N PRO A 27 1.95 -3.01 -0.47
CA PRO A 27 1.67 -3.50 0.88
C PRO A 27 2.89 -4.15 1.55
N GLY A 28 3.97 -4.41 0.79
CA GLY A 28 5.12 -5.16 1.26
C GLY A 28 4.94 -6.66 1.02
N SER A 29 5.31 -7.46 2.00
CA SER A 29 5.22 -8.93 1.92
C SER A 29 4.89 -9.50 3.27
N ILE A 30 3.98 -10.49 3.29
CA ILE A 30 3.66 -11.26 4.49
C ILE A 30 4.78 -12.25 4.81
N ASN A 31 5.32 -12.93 3.80
CA ASN A 31 6.23 -14.05 4.01
C ASN A 31 7.71 -13.71 3.77
N PHE A 32 8.01 -12.68 2.98
CA PHE A 32 9.39 -12.33 2.62
C PHE A 32 9.64 -10.81 2.58
N PRO A 33 9.46 -10.09 3.70
CA PRO A 33 9.65 -8.64 3.79
C PRO A 33 11.11 -8.22 3.58
N ARG A 34 11.33 -7.14 2.82
CA ARG A 34 12.68 -6.68 2.43
C ARG A 34 13.07 -5.31 2.96
N GLN A 35 12.23 -4.63 3.72
CA GLN A 35 12.60 -3.41 4.45
C GLN A 35 13.45 -3.74 5.69
N ASP A 36 14.09 -2.72 6.27
CA ASP A 36 15.18 -2.90 7.24
C ASP A 36 14.79 -3.70 8.48
N ASN A 37 13.54 -3.57 8.96
CA ASN A 37 13.05 -4.32 10.12
C ASN A 37 12.50 -5.71 9.79
N ARG A 38 12.44 -6.09 8.50
CA ARG A 38 11.88 -7.36 7.99
C ARG A 38 10.55 -7.77 8.62
N LYS A 39 9.74 -6.79 9.00
CA LYS A 39 8.43 -7.00 9.61
C LYS A 39 7.40 -7.36 8.53
N PRO A 40 6.70 -8.50 8.59
CA PRO A 40 5.60 -8.79 7.67
C PRO A 40 4.60 -7.65 7.61
N SER A 41 4.09 -7.37 6.42
CA SER A 41 3.27 -6.18 6.19
C SER A 41 2.17 -6.41 5.16
N TYR A 42 1.08 -5.66 5.34
CA TYR A 42 -0.04 -5.57 4.41
C TYR A 42 -0.66 -4.17 4.44
N ALA A 43 -1.55 -3.88 3.49
CA ALA A 43 -2.33 -2.65 3.46
C ALA A 43 -3.82 -2.97 3.60
N MET A 44 -4.54 -2.12 4.35
CA MET A 44 -5.98 -2.21 4.53
C MET A 44 -6.65 -0.98 3.91
N PHE A 45 -7.71 -1.22 3.16
CA PHE A 45 -8.48 -0.19 2.45
C PHE A 45 -9.89 -0.17 2.99
N TYR A 46 -10.33 1.01 3.42
CA TYR A 46 -11.69 1.24 3.91
C TYR A 46 -12.38 2.18 2.95
N LEU A 47 -13.37 1.67 2.22
CA LEU A 47 -14.22 2.43 1.33
C LEU A 47 -15.62 2.51 1.95
N ASP A 48 -16.11 3.71 2.21
CA ASP A 48 -17.47 3.91 2.68
C ASP A 48 -18.48 4.08 1.53
N LYS A 49 -19.77 4.09 1.86
CA LYS A 49 -20.86 4.25 0.89
C LYS A 49 -20.88 5.63 0.20
N LYS A 50 -20.17 6.62 0.76
CA LYS A 50 -20.03 7.98 0.19
C LYS A 50 -18.81 8.09 -0.74
N GLY A 51 -18.02 7.01 -0.86
CA GLY A 51 -16.82 6.99 -1.68
C GLY A 51 -15.57 7.51 -0.98
N ASN A 52 -15.62 7.77 0.34
CA ASN A 52 -14.42 8.14 1.08
C ASN A 52 -13.51 6.93 1.24
N LEU A 53 -12.24 7.10 0.90
CA LEU A 53 -11.23 6.07 0.99
C LEU A 53 -10.22 6.40 2.07
N ARG A 54 -10.04 5.47 3.01
CA ARG A 54 -8.97 5.51 4.01
C ARG A 54 -8.05 4.32 3.81
N THR A 55 -6.74 4.56 3.85
CA THR A 55 -5.72 3.53 3.68
C THR A 55 -4.87 3.41 4.93
N GLU A 56 -4.57 2.19 5.36
CA GLU A 56 -3.66 1.93 6.48
C GLU A 56 -2.60 0.90 6.08
N ALA A 57 -1.33 1.19 6.41
CA ALA A 57 -0.28 0.18 6.40
C ALA A 57 -0.26 -0.53 7.76
N LYS A 58 -0.24 -1.87 7.74
CA LYS A 58 -0.19 -2.71 8.94
C LYS A 58 1.07 -3.57 8.91
N TYR A 59 1.61 -3.82 10.10
CA TYR A 59 2.80 -4.61 10.31
C TYR A 59 2.53 -5.64 11.40
N ILE A 60 2.92 -6.90 11.17
CA ILE A 60 2.75 -8.03 12.09
C ILE A 60 4.03 -8.26 12.86
#